data_AF-A0A5C7V878-F1
#
_entry.id   AF-A0A5C7V878-F1
#
_cell.length_a   1.000
_cell.length_b   1.000
_cell.length_c   1.000
_cell.angle_alpha   90.00
_cell.angle_beta   90.00
_cell.angle_gamma   90.00
#
_symmetry.space_group_name_H-M   'P 1'
#
loop_
_entity.id
_entity.type
_entity.pdbx_description
1 polymer ?
#
loop_
_entity_poly.entity_id
_entity_poly.type
_entity_poly.pdbx_seq_one_letter_code
_entity_poly.pdbx_strand_id
1 'polypeptide(L)'
;MILFGAVLAAVGAFWTSHKQGRFEADLQEKQRMLEEKSEEIISLNRKIAVLSYHTMNMVTGGDSYAYILFSDNQSQSAENVQLRNILLIHEGRYPLYDLSIQIADIDDLKDVKVFPVGNIGSTQHIKHWPLNHAINFDLSEKQSQRFNIFFYSRNGTWYQQMIYKKLEGRWLLATRVVRPNETGGIDVLFKNISPDFPIPENEIVWE
;
A
#
# COMPACT_ATOMS: atom_id res chain seq x y z
N MET A 1 37.84 49.00 65.62
CA MET A 1 37.52 47.61 65.20
C MET A 1 36.45 47.50 64.12
N ILE A 2 35.73 48.57 63.74
CA ILE A 2 34.62 48.50 62.76
C ILE A 2 35.09 48.41 61.29
N LEU A 3 36.22 49.04 60.94
CA LEU A 3 36.78 49.07 59.58
C LEU A 3 37.29 47.69 59.07
N PHE A 4 37.89 46.87 59.94
CA PHE A 4 38.42 45.55 59.57
C PHE A 4 37.30 44.54 59.25
N GLY A 5 36.19 44.59 59.98
CA GLY A 5 35.02 43.73 59.71
C GLY A 5 34.34 44.04 58.38
N ALA A 6 34.28 45.33 58.00
CA ALA A 6 33.69 45.76 56.74
C ALA A 6 34.50 45.30 55.51
N VAL A 7 35.84 45.35 55.57
CA VAL A 7 36.71 44.88 54.48
C VAL A 7 36.62 43.36 54.31
N LEU A 8 36.60 42.60 55.40
CA LEU A 8 36.42 41.14 55.36
C LEU A 8 35.05 40.75 54.79
N ALA A 9 33.99 41.46 55.16
CA ALA A 9 32.65 41.24 54.62
C ALA A 9 32.58 41.55 53.11
N ALA A 10 33.22 42.62 52.65
CA ALA A 10 33.26 42.98 51.24
C ALA A 10 34.03 41.95 50.38
N VAL A 11 35.16 41.44 50.87
CA VAL A 11 35.93 40.39 50.18
C VAL A 11 35.15 39.07 50.14
N GLY A 12 34.49 38.69 51.23
CA GLY A 12 33.63 37.52 51.27
C GLY A 12 32.43 37.63 50.31
N ALA A 13 31.79 38.80 50.26
CA ALA A 13 30.70 39.09 49.33
C ALA A 13 31.17 39.03 47.87
N PHE A 14 32.34 39.60 47.55
CA PHE A 14 32.91 39.57 46.21
C PHE A 14 33.29 38.15 45.75
N TRP A 15 33.95 37.35 46.60
CA TRP A 15 34.25 35.96 46.28
C TRP A 15 32.97 35.16 46.07
N THR A 16 31.98 35.33 46.95
CA THR A 16 30.70 34.63 46.84
C THR A 16 29.98 35.00 45.53
N SER A 17 29.93 36.29 45.18
CA SER A 17 29.36 36.77 43.92
C SER A 17 30.08 36.21 42.69
N HIS A 18 31.43 36.20 42.69
CA HIS A 18 32.21 35.63 41.59
C HIS A 18 31.99 34.11 41.44
N LYS A 19 31.89 33.39 42.56
CA LYS A 19 31.59 31.95 42.57
C LYS A 19 30.17 31.64 42.11
N GLN A 20 29.19 32.47 42.51
CA GLN A 20 27.80 32.37 42.07
C GLN A 20 27.67 32.61 40.57
N GLY A 21 28.30 33.65 40.02
CA GLY A 21 28.25 33.92 38.58
C GLY A 21 28.84 32.78 37.72
N ARG A 22 29.93 32.15 38.17
CA ARG A 22 30.48 30.96 37.47
C ARG A 22 29.56 29.75 37.57
N PHE A 23 28.88 29.57 38.70
CA PHE A 23 27.93 28.49 38.89
C PHE A 23 26.67 28.68 38.04
N GLU A 24 26.15 29.91 37.95
CA GLU A 24 25.03 30.26 37.06
C GLU A 24 25.39 30.01 35.59
N ALA A 25 26.61 30.35 35.16
CA ALA A 25 27.09 30.07 33.81
C ALA A 25 27.17 28.55 33.52
N ASP A 26 27.71 27.74 34.44
CA ASP A 26 27.75 26.27 34.30
C ASP A 26 26.34 25.65 34.28
N LEU A 27 25.42 26.17 35.09
CA LEU A 27 24.01 25.73 35.07
C LEU A 27 23.33 26.05 33.75
N GLN A 28 23.53 27.25 33.22
CA GLN A 28 22.98 27.64 31.92
C GLN A 28 23.58 26.78 30.80
N GLU A 29 24.88 26.50 30.84
CA GLU A 29 25.53 25.62 29.85
C GLU A 29 24.96 24.19 29.91
N LYS A 30 24.80 23.64 31.11
CA LYS A 30 24.16 22.33 31.31
C LYS A 30 22.71 22.30 30.87
N GLN A 31 21.95 23.36 31.14
CA GLN A 31 20.57 23.51 30.65
C GLN A 31 20.53 23.52 29.12
N ARG A 32 21.39 24.32 28.47
CA ARG A 32 21.49 24.35 27.01
C ARG A 32 21.87 22.99 26.43
N MET A 33 22.85 22.31 27.01
CA MET A 33 23.23 20.95 26.60
C MET A 33 22.08 19.94 26.78
N LEU A 34 21.29 20.06 27.86
CA LEU A 34 20.13 19.22 28.09
C LEU A 34 19.03 19.46 27.05
N GLU A 35 18.79 20.72 26.69
CA GLU A 35 17.85 21.09 25.63
C GLU A 35 18.30 20.55 24.28
N GLU A 36 19.56 20.77 23.89
CA GLU A 36 20.12 20.25 22.63
C GLU A 36 20.03 18.71 22.56
N LYS A 37 20.38 18.00 23.64
CA LYS A 37 20.26 16.54 23.72
C LYS A 37 18.79 16.07 23.68
N SER A 38 17.88 16.83 24.30
CA SER A 38 16.45 16.53 24.27
C SER A 38 15.89 16.65 22.85
N GLU A 39 16.26 17.72 22.13
CA GLU A 39 15.89 17.91 20.72
C GLU A 39 16.47 16.81 19.82
N GLU A 40 17.73 16.43 20.04
CA GLU A 40 18.37 15.32 19.33
C GLU A 40 17.60 14.01 19.56
N ILE A 41 17.25 13.67 20.80
CA ILE A 41 16.45 12.49 21.15
C ILE A 41 15.10 12.51 20.45
N ILE A 42 14.40 13.66 20.46
CA ILE A 42 13.11 13.80 19.76
C ILE A 42 13.29 13.54 18.26
N SER A 43 14.36 14.07 17.65
CA SER A 43 14.64 13.87 16.23
C SER A 43 14.94 12.40 15.89
N LEU A 44 15.72 11.73 16.74
CA LEU A 44 16.08 10.32 16.57
C LEU A 44 14.85 9.41 16.74
N ASN A 45 14.01 9.69 17.73
CA ASN A 45 12.76 8.95 17.92
C ASN A 45 11.82 9.10 16.72
N ARG A 46 11.72 10.29 16.12
CA ARG A 46 10.97 10.49 14.87
C ARG A 46 11.55 9.67 13.72
N LYS A 47 12.88 9.64 13.55
CA LYS A 47 13.53 8.82 12.54
C LYS A 47 13.24 7.34 12.76
N ILE A 48 13.38 6.84 13.99
CA ILE A 48 13.07 5.45 14.34
C ILE A 48 11.61 5.11 13.98
N ALA A 49 10.65 5.98 14.30
CA ALA A 49 9.25 5.75 13.95
C ALA A 49 9.06 5.60 12.42
N VAL A 50 9.69 6.47 11.63
CA VAL A 50 9.64 6.43 10.16
C VAL A 50 10.29 5.15 9.61
N LEU A 51 11.49 4.79 10.07
CA LEU A 51 12.17 3.58 9.62
C LEU A 51 11.41 2.31 10.02
N SER A 52 10.86 2.27 11.24
CA SER A 52 10.03 1.15 11.72
C SER A 52 8.78 0.99 10.86
N TYR A 53 8.11 2.10 10.52
CA TYR A 53 6.97 2.08 9.61
C TYR A 53 7.33 1.50 8.24
N HIS A 54 8.43 1.96 7.63
CA HIS A 54 8.88 1.42 6.34
C HIS A 54 9.32 -0.04 6.43
N THR A 55 10.00 -0.45 7.49
CA THR A 55 10.44 -1.83 7.69
C THR A 55 9.23 -2.75 7.83
N MET A 56 8.24 -2.36 8.63
CA MET A 56 7.01 -3.11 8.79
C MET A 56 6.31 -3.30 7.44
N ASN A 57 6.10 -2.22 6.68
CA ASN A 57 5.46 -2.30 5.38
C ASN A 57 6.28 -3.04 4.32
N MET A 58 7.61 -2.98 4.38
CA MET A 58 8.48 -3.73 3.48
C MET A 58 8.42 -5.24 3.74
N VAL A 59 8.10 -5.66 4.96
CA VAL A 59 7.97 -7.08 5.34
C VAL A 59 6.54 -7.59 5.13
N THR A 60 5.53 -6.76 5.39
CA THR A 60 4.11 -7.15 5.23
C THR A 60 3.60 -6.97 3.81
N GLY A 61 4.17 -6.03 3.05
CA GLY A 61 3.64 -5.53 1.78
C GLY A 61 2.79 -4.26 1.91
N GLY A 62 2.64 -3.74 3.14
CA GLY A 62 2.01 -2.45 3.43
C GLY A 62 0.64 -2.29 2.77
N ASP A 63 0.43 -1.17 2.10
CA ASP A 63 -0.80 -0.82 1.40
C ASP A 63 -0.91 -1.41 -0.03
N SER A 64 0.13 -2.08 -0.51
CA SER A 64 0.23 -2.51 -1.91
C SER A 64 -0.82 -3.56 -2.26
N TYR A 65 -1.20 -3.62 -3.53
CA TYR A 65 -2.18 -4.57 -4.03
C TYR A 65 -1.84 -4.99 -5.45
N ALA A 66 -2.53 -5.98 -5.96
CA ALA A 66 -2.40 -6.42 -7.33
C ALA A 66 -3.76 -6.64 -7.97
N TYR A 67 -3.80 -6.58 -9.29
CA TYR A 67 -4.97 -6.91 -10.07
C TYR A 67 -4.56 -7.57 -11.37
N ILE A 68 -5.50 -8.27 -11.99
CA ILE A 68 -5.26 -8.96 -13.26
C ILE A 68 -6.01 -8.28 -14.39
N LEU A 69 -5.39 -8.29 -15.56
CA LEU A 69 -6.06 -8.04 -16.83
C LEU A 69 -5.86 -9.27 -17.70
N PHE A 70 -6.93 -9.70 -18.37
CA PHE A 70 -6.79 -10.72 -19.39
C PHE A 70 -6.36 -10.06 -20.70
N SER A 71 -5.32 -10.58 -21.34
CA SER A 71 -5.02 -10.24 -22.73
C SER A 71 -5.75 -11.21 -23.64
N ASP A 72 -6.34 -10.69 -24.72
CA ASP A 72 -6.66 -11.55 -25.85
C ASP A 72 -5.34 -12.03 -26.49
N ASN A 73 -5.40 -13.19 -27.11
CA ASN A 73 -4.51 -13.49 -28.21
C ASN A 73 -5.33 -13.19 -29.45
N GLN A 74 -5.01 -12.12 -30.16
CA GLN A 74 -5.69 -11.68 -31.39
C GLN A 74 -5.99 -12.85 -32.35
N SER A 75 -7.18 -13.42 -32.20
CA SER A 75 -7.87 -14.13 -33.27
C SER A 75 -8.69 -13.06 -33.97
N GLN A 76 -8.47 -12.87 -35.26
CA GLN A 76 -9.01 -11.78 -36.09
C GLN A 76 -10.56 -11.79 -36.22
N SER A 77 -11.29 -12.59 -35.44
CA SER A 77 -12.75 -12.53 -35.35
C SER A 77 -13.20 -12.16 -33.94
N ALA A 78 -14.00 -11.09 -33.87
CA ALA A 78 -14.80 -10.66 -32.73
C ALA A 78 -15.69 -11.75 -32.09
N GLU A 79 -15.81 -12.89 -32.76
CA GLU A 79 -16.66 -14.01 -32.37
C GLU A 79 -15.96 -15.02 -31.46
N ASN A 80 -14.64 -15.17 -31.53
CA ASN A 80 -13.92 -16.24 -30.81
C ASN A 80 -12.84 -15.68 -29.87
N VAL A 81 -13.27 -14.94 -28.84
CA VAL A 81 -12.35 -14.42 -27.81
C VAL A 81 -12.10 -15.48 -26.76
N GLN A 82 -10.84 -15.92 -26.68
CA GLN A 82 -10.34 -16.76 -25.60
C GLN A 82 -9.41 -15.94 -24.72
N LEU A 83 -9.75 -15.84 -23.44
CA LEU A 83 -8.88 -15.22 -22.44
C LEU A 83 -7.82 -16.26 -22.07
N ARG A 84 -6.61 -16.11 -22.61
CA ARG A 84 -5.52 -17.10 -22.43
C ARG A 84 -4.36 -16.58 -21.60
N ASN A 85 -4.10 -15.27 -21.65
CA ASN A 85 -2.98 -14.68 -20.95
C ASN A 85 -3.49 -13.82 -19.79
N ILE A 86 -2.78 -13.92 -18.67
CA ILE A 86 -3.01 -13.09 -17.50
C ILE A 86 -1.84 -12.11 -17.38
N LEU A 87 -2.19 -10.84 -17.37
CA LEU A 87 -1.31 -9.77 -16.97
C LEU A 87 -1.54 -9.47 -15.50
N LEU A 88 -0.54 -9.73 -14.65
CA LEU A 88 -0.60 -9.37 -13.25
C LEU A 88 0.08 -8.02 -13.05
N ILE A 89 -0.69 -7.07 -12.54
CA ILE A 89 -0.26 -5.70 -12.30
C ILE A 89 -0.17 -5.49 -10.80
N HIS A 90 0.97 -4.99 -10.35
CA HIS A 90 1.23 -4.62 -8.96
C HIS A 90 1.20 -3.09 -8.81
N GLU A 91 0.48 -2.64 -7.81
CA GLU A 91 0.32 -1.22 -7.44
C GLU A 91 0.71 -1.02 -5.98
N GLY A 92 1.56 -0.03 -5.75
CA GLY A 92 2.04 0.35 -4.42
C GLY A 92 3.55 0.28 -4.28
N ARG A 93 4.06 0.78 -3.14
CA ARG A 93 5.49 0.95 -2.90
C ARG A 93 6.18 -0.32 -2.41
N TYR A 94 5.44 -1.24 -1.80
CA TYR A 94 5.99 -2.37 -1.08
C TYR A 94 5.75 -3.68 -1.85
N PRO A 95 6.64 -4.67 -1.72
CA PRO A 95 6.48 -5.96 -2.38
C PRO A 95 5.26 -6.73 -1.84
N LEU A 96 4.67 -7.59 -2.66
CA LEU A 96 3.67 -8.56 -2.22
C LEU A 96 4.35 -9.91 -1.99
N TYR A 97 4.17 -10.49 -0.80
CA TYR A 97 4.73 -11.79 -0.44
C TYR A 97 3.65 -12.85 -0.31
N ASP A 98 4.01 -14.07 -0.70
CA ASP A 98 3.14 -15.24 -0.62
C ASP A 98 1.78 -15.01 -1.30
N LEU A 99 1.79 -14.26 -2.40
CA LEU A 99 0.59 -13.94 -3.15
C LEU A 99 -0.02 -15.23 -3.72
N SER A 100 -1.29 -15.44 -3.44
CA SER A 100 -2.13 -16.42 -4.13
C SER A 100 -3.35 -15.74 -4.73
N ILE A 101 -3.77 -16.24 -5.90
CA ILE A 101 -4.87 -15.70 -6.67
C ILE A 101 -5.89 -16.81 -6.89
N GLN A 102 -7.15 -16.52 -6.64
CA GLN A 102 -8.28 -17.40 -6.93
C GLN A 102 -9.23 -16.70 -7.88
N ILE A 103 -9.51 -17.30 -9.03
CA ILE A 103 -10.42 -16.77 -10.04
C ILE A 103 -11.69 -17.63 -10.01
N ALA A 104 -12.84 -16.99 -9.80
CA ALA A 104 -14.15 -17.61 -9.86
C ALA A 104 -14.94 -17.00 -11.03
N ASP A 105 -15.40 -17.87 -11.92
CA ASP A 105 -16.45 -17.53 -12.88
C ASP A 105 -17.80 -17.47 -12.14
N ILE A 106 -18.44 -16.30 -12.14
CA ILE A 106 -19.70 -16.08 -11.41
C ILE A 106 -20.89 -16.62 -12.20
N ASP A 107 -20.78 -16.66 -13.53
CA ASP A 107 -21.82 -17.17 -14.40
C ASP A 107 -21.76 -18.71 -14.52
N ASP A 108 -20.59 -19.32 -14.21
CA ASP A 108 -20.39 -20.76 -14.02
C ASP A 108 -19.54 -21.08 -12.78
N LEU A 109 -20.19 -21.12 -11.61
CA LEU A 109 -19.56 -21.32 -10.29
C LEU A 109 -18.79 -22.65 -10.13
N LYS A 110 -18.82 -23.55 -11.11
CA LYS A 110 -18.05 -24.80 -11.10
C LYS A 110 -16.57 -24.59 -11.43
N ASP A 111 -16.24 -23.49 -12.11
CA ASP A 111 -14.89 -23.20 -12.58
C ASP A 111 -14.16 -22.21 -11.66
N VAL A 112 -13.73 -22.73 -10.50
CA VAL A 112 -12.84 -22.02 -9.59
C VAL A 112 -11.40 -22.48 -9.83
N LYS A 113 -10.51 -21.53 -10.12
CA LYS A 113 -9.09 -21.79 -10.40
C LYS A 113 -8.21 -21.06 -9.39
N VAL A 114 -7.28 -21.78 -8.74
CA VAL A 114 -6.40 -21.24 -7.69
C VAL A 114 -4.94 -21.34 -8.13
N PHE A 115 -4.17 -20.26 -7.94
CA PHE A 115 -2.79 -20.14 -8.40
C PHE A 115 -1.89 -19.56 -7.31
N PRO A 116 -0.83 -20.27 -6.90
CA PRO A 116 0.23 -19.67 -6.10
C PRO A 116 1.14 -18.83 -7.02
N VAL A 117 1.21 -17.52 -6.77
CA VAL A 117 2.09 -16.60 -7.50
C VAL A 117 3.43 -16.44 -6.78
N GLY A 118 3.42 -16.50 -5.45
CA GLY A 118 4.62 -16.29 -4.63
C GLY A 118 4.92 -14.80 -4.47
N ASN A 119 6.15 -14.39 -4.74
CA ASN A 119 6.63 -13.05 -4.37
C ASN A 119 6.70 -12.09 -5.57
N ILE A 120 6.22 -10.86 -5.39
CA ILE A 120 6.28 -9.76 -6.35
C ILE A 120 7.04 -8.61 -5.73
N GLY A 121 8.13 -8.18 -6.37
CA GLY A 121 8.97 -7.07 -5.92
C GLY A 121 8.31 -5.71 -6.18
N SER A 122 8.80 -4.67 -5.50
CA SER A 122 8.24 -3.30 -5.54
C SER A 122 8.43 -2.53 -6.85
N THR A 123 9.23 -3.04 -7.79
CA THR A 123 9.53 -2.38 -9.09
C THR A 123 8.88 -3.10 -10.28
N GLN A 124 8.03 -4.10 -10.02
CA GLN A 124 7.50 -5.00 -11.04
C GLN A 124 6.05 -4.64 -11.37
N HIS A 125 5.84 -3.48 -11.99
CA HIS A 125 4.51 -3.02 -12.40
C HIS A 125 3.84 -3.97 -13.39
N ILE A 126 4.61 -4.76 -14.13
CA ILE A 126 4.11 -5.68 -15.13
C ILE A 126 4.92 -6.97 -15.06
N LYS A 127 4.36 -8.01 -14.46
CA LYS A 127 4.80 -9.38 -14.75
C LYS A 127 3.85 -9.97 -15.77
N HIS A 128 4.35 -10.18 -16.98
CA HIS A 128 3.78 -11.21 -17.83
C HIS A 128 4.05 -12.51 -17.08
N TRP A 129 3.03 -13.07 -16.42
CA TRP A 129 3.17 -14.37 -15.79
C TRP A 129 3.21 -15.41 -16.93
N PRO A 130 4.38 -15.98 -17.28
CA PRO A 130 4.49 -16.86 -18.43
C PRO A 130 3.73 -18.14 -18.11
N LEU A 131 2.78 -18.46 -18.99
CA LEU A 131 1.80 -19.51 -18.80
C LEU A 131 2.45 -20.89 -18.94
N ASN A 132 2.85 -21.48 -17.82
CA ASN A 132 2.69 -22.93 -17.68
C ASN A 132 1.26 -23.30 -17.24
N HIS A 133 0.40 -22.30 -16.97
CA HIS A 133 -0.99 -22.47 -16.61
C HIS A 133 -1.87 -21.65 -17.55
N ALA A 134 -2.02 -22.10 -18.80
CA ALA A 134 -2.99 -21.53 -19.73
C ALA A 134 -4.39 -21.64 -19.11
N ILE A 135 -4.89 -20.54 -18.55
CA ILE A 135 -6.29 -20.45 -18.20
C ILE A 135 -7.02 -20.21 -19.50
N ASN A 136 -7.94 -21.08 -19.86
CA ASN A 136 -8.87 -20.82 -20.96
C ASN A 136 -10.23 -20.52 -20.35
N PHE A 137 -10.73 -19.31 -20.58
CA PHE A 137 -12.14 -18.99 -20.46
C PHE A 137 -12.67 -18.73 -21.87
N ASP A 138 -13.59 -19.59 -22.31
CA ASP A 138 -14.22 -19.46 -23.61
C ASP A 138 -15.40 -18.49 -23.53
N LEU A 139 -15.31 -17.39 -24.28
CA LEU A 139 -16.35 -16.36 -24.35
C LEU A 139 -17.11 -16.39 -25.68
N SER A 140 -16.83 -17.36 -26.57
CA SER A 140 -17.21 -17.26 -27.98
C SER A 140 -18.73 -17.12 -28.20
N GLU A 141 -19.54 -17.76 -27.36
CA GLU A 141 -21.01 -17.72 -27.44
C GLU A 141 -21.66 -16.83 -26.36
N LYS A 142 -20.85 -16.13 -25.56
CA LYS A 142 -21.33 -15.33 -24.43
C LYS A 142 -21.56 -13.87 -24.85
N GLN A 143 -22.61 -13.26 -24.30
CA GLN A 143 -22.85 -11.80 -24.40
C GLN A 143 -22.33 -11.04 -23.17
N SER A 144 -22.08 -11.77 -22.09
CA SER A 144 -21.65 -11.25 -20.80
C SER A 144 -20.82 -12.31 -20.11
N GLN A 145 -19.82 -11.88 -19.36
CA GLN A 145 -19.06 -12.75 -18.48
C GLN A 145 -18.61 -12.00 -17.24
N ARG A 146 -18.87 -12.57 -16.07
CA ARG A 146 -18.46 -12.00 -14.78
C ARG A 146 -17.43 -12.86 -14.07
N PHE A 147 -16.46 -12.21 -13.46
CA PHE A 147 -15.44 -12.85 -12.65
C PHE A 147 -15.29 -12.14 -11.31
N ASN A 148 -15.15 -12.94 -10.25
CA ASN A 148 -14.58 -12.47 -8.99
C ASN A 148 -13.21 -13.11 -8.81
N ILE A 149 -12.20 -12.27 -8.57
CA ILE A 149 -10.83 -12.68 -8.40
C ILE A 149 -10.37 -12.28 -7.01
N PHE A 150 -10.00 -13.26 -6.18
CA PHE A 150 -9.58 -13.06 -4.81
C PHE A 150 -8.05 -13.12 -4.73
N PHE A 151 -7.48 -12.20 -3.97
CA PHE A 151 -6.04 -12.10 -3.74
C PHE A 151 -5.76 -12.27 -2.25
N TYR A 152 -4.78 -13.11 -1.94
CA TYR A 152 -4.33 -13.36 -0.58
C TYR A 152 -2.83 -13.12 -0.51
N SER A 153 -2.39 -12.24 0.38
CA SER A 153 -0.99 -11.89 0.61
C SER A 153 -0.77 -11.62 2.10
N ARG A 154 0.47 -11.43 2.53
CA ARG A 154 0.80 -11.11 3.93
C ARG A 154 0.15 -9.83 4.46
N ASN A 155 -0.11 -8.86 3.60
CA ASN A 155 -0.80 -7.61 3.95
C ASN A 155 -2.33 -7.72 3.89
N GLY A 156 -2.87 -8.93 3.83
CA GLY A 156 -4.29 -9.21 3.90
C GLY A 156 -4.89 -9.60 2.56
N THR A 157 -6.20 -9.38 2.45
CA THR A 157 -7.01 -9.85 1.33
C THR A 157 -7.72 -8.70 0.65
N TRP A 158 -7.78 -8.76 -0.66
CA TRP A 158 -8.59 -7.88 -1.49
C TRP A 158 -9.14 -8.70 -2.65
N TYR A 159 -10.10 -8.15 -3.37
CA TYR A 159 -10.67 -8.84 -4.52
C TYR A 159 -10.95 -7.87 -5.66
N GLN A 160 -10.93 -8.42 -6.87
CA GLN A 160 -11.24 -7.73 -8.10
C GLN A 160 -12.54 -8.30 -8.66
N GLN A 161 -13.42 -7.41 -9.10
CA GLN A 161 -14.66 -7.76 -9.77
C GLN A 161 -14.54 -7.30 -11.21
N MET A 162 -14.77 -8.19 -12.15
CA MET A 162 -14.66 -7.93 -13.58
C MET A 162 -15.95 -8.32 -14.29
N ILE A 163 -16.41 -7.44 -15.16
CA ILE A 163 -17.60 -7.64 -15.99
C ILE A 163 -17.21 -7.35 -17.42
N TYR A 164 -17.26 -8.39 -18.24
CA TYR A 164 -17.14 -8.31 -19.69
C TYR A 164 -18.53 -8.26 -20.31
N LYS A 165 -18.74 -7.33 -21.23
CA LYS A 165 -19.96 -7.22 -22.05
C LYS A 165 -19.59 -7.13 -23.52
N LYS A 166 -20.30 -7.88 -24.37
CA LYS A 166 -20.13 -7.80 -25.82
C LYS A 166 -21.09 -6.77 -26.40
N LEU A 167 -20.57 -5.78 -27.12
CA LEU A 167 -21.34 -4.75 -27.81
C LEU A 167 -20.76 -4.57 -29.22
N GLU A 168 -21.58 -4.73 -30.24
CA GLU A 168 -21.17 -4.60 -31.66
C GLU A 168 -19.91 -5.43 -32.00
N GLY A 169 -19.83 -6.64 -31.46
CA GLY A 169 -18.67 -7.54 -31.66
C GLY A 169 -17.43 -7.20 -30.84
N ARG A 170 -17.42 -6.10 -30.08
CA ARG A 170 -16.30 -5.73 -29.20
C ARG A 170 -16.58 -6.13 -27.76
N TRP A 171 -15.57 -6.64 -27.07
CA TRP A 171 -15.65 -6.88 -25.63
C TRP A 171 -15.24 -5.63 -24.87
N LEU A 172 -16.14 -5.18 -24.02
CA LEU A 172 -15.95 -4.04 -23.14
C LEU A 172 -15.82 -4.54 -21.71
N LEU A 173 -14.95 -3.90 -20.94
CA LEU A 173 -14.62 -4.28 -19.57
C LEU A 173 -15.04 -3.18 -18.59
N ALA A 174 -15.71 -3.59 -17.52
CA ALA A 174 -15.80 -2.85 -16.27
C ALA A 174 -15.08 -3.66 -15.18
N THR A 175 -14.10 -3.06 -14.53
CA THR A 175 -13.33 -3.70 -13.45
C THR A 175 -13.17 -2.76 -12.26
N ARG A 176 -13.24 -3.33 -11.05
CA ARG A 176 -12.85 -2.63 -9.83
C ARG A 176 -12.09 -3.57 -8.90
N VAL A 177 -11.16 -3.01 -8.13
CA VAL A 177 -10.43 -3.69 -7.07
C VAL A 177 -10.86 -3.08 -5.76
N VAL A 178 -11.21 -3.92 -4.81
CA VAL A 178 -11.80 -3.51 -3.55
C VAL A 178 -11.17 -4.25 -2.38
N ARG A 179 -11.07 -3.55 -1.24
CA ARG A 179 -10.57 -4.09 0.01
C ARG A 179 -11.62 -3.86 1.11
N PRO A 180 -12.04 -4.89 1.85
CA PRO A 180 -12.85 -4.70 3.05
C PRO A 180 -12.08 -3.84 4.07
N ASN A 181 -12.72 -2.82 4.61
CA ASN A 181 -12.12 -1.98 5.64
C ASN A 181 -12.50 -2.47 7.05
N GLU A 182 -11.80 -1.95 8.06
CA GLU A 182 -11.97 -2.37 9.47
C GLU A 182 -13.39 -2.13 10.01
N THR A 183 -14.13 -1.20 9.40
CA THR A 183 -15.51 -0.87 9.78
C THR A 183 -16.57 -1.72 9.08
N GLY A 184 -16.15 -2.69 8.25
CA GLY A 184 -17.05 -3.52 7.45
C GLY A 184 -17.53 -2.87 6.15
N GLY A 185 -17.01 -1.68 5.81
CA GLY A 185 -17.19 -1.04 4.51
C GLY A 185 -16.22 -1.58 3.45
N ILE A 186 -16.27 -0.98 2.26
CA ILE A 186 -15.46 -1.39 1.11
C ILE A 186 -14.69 -0.19 0.58
N ASP A 187 -13.36 -0.28 0.57
CA ASP A 187 -12.48 0.72 -0.04
C ASP A 187 -12.22 0.34 -1.49
N VAL A 188 -12.46 1.27 -2.42
CA VAL A 188 -12.16 1.08 -3.86
C VAL A 188 -10.72 1.49 -4.12
N LEU A 189 -9.86 0.51 -4.38
CA LEU A 189 -8.42 0.71 -4.63
C LEU A 189 -8.14 1.10 -6.08
N PHE A 190 -8.88 0.51 -7.02
CA PHE A 190 -8.76 0.74 -8.45
C PHE A 190 -10.11 0.56 -9.12
N LYS A 191 -10.35 1.34 -10.18
CA LYS A 191 -11.56 1.22 -11.01
C LYS A 191 -11.24 1.65 -12.43
N ASN A 192 -11.64 0.83 -13.40
CA ASN A 192 -11.54 1.16 -14.81
C ASN A 192 -12.77 0.61 -15.53
N ILE A 193 -13.47 1.48 -16.23
CA ILE A 193 -14.66 1.16 -17.02
C ILE A 193 -14.41 1.66 -18.42
N SER A 194 -14.59 0.77 -19.40
CA SER A 194 -14.44 1.13 -20.82
C SER A 194 -15.37 2.31 -21.15
N PRO A 195 -14.91 3.32 -21.91
CA PRO A 195 -15.74 4.51 -22.18
C PRO A 195 -17.10 4.20 -22.80
N ASP A 196 -17.17 3.18 -23.64
CA ASP A 196 -18.38 2.75 -24.34
C ASP A 196 -19.16 1.65 -23.58
N PHE A 197 -18.85 1.41 -22.29
CA PHE A 197 -19.49 0.34 -21.52
C PHE A 197 -21.02 0.54 -21.47
N PRO A 198 -21.83 -0.49 -21.75
CA PRO A 198 -23.26 -0.31 -22.02
C PRO A 198 -24.11 0.00 -20.78
N ILE A 199 -23.53 -0.01 -19.59
CA ILE A 199 -24.23 0.22 -18.31
C ILE A 199 -23.60 1.44 -17.64
N PRO A 200 -24.40 2.45 -17.25
CA PRO A 200 -23.92 3.59 -16.47
C PRO A 200 -23.25 3.13 -15.16
N GLU A 201 -22.18 3.80 -14.75
CA GLU A 201 -21.38 3.40 -13.59
C GLU A 201 -22.20 3.16 -12.30
N ASN A 202 -23.17 4.02 -12.03
CA ASN A 202 -24.06 3.96 -10.86
C ASN A 202 -25.07 2.80 -10.89
N GLU A 203 -25.25 2.17 -12.05
CA GLU A 203 -26.17 1.05 -12.27
C GLU A 203 -25.44 -0.30 -12.40
N ILE A 204 -24.10 -0.29 -12.38
CA ILE A 204 -23.32 -1.53 -12.43
C ILE A 204 -23.50 -2.30 -11.12
N VAL A 205 -24.18 -3.45 -11.21
CA VAL A 205 -24.24 -4.44 -10.14
C VAL A 205 -22.98 -5.29 -10.23
N TRP A 206 -22.15 -5.18 -9.20
CA TRP A 206 -20.88 -5.88 -9.10
C TRP A 206 -20.99 -7.24 -8.40
N GLU A 207 -22.14 -7.53 -7.78
CA GLU A 207 -22.44 -8.78 -7.10
C GLU A 207 -22.79 -9.93 -8.08
#